data_AF-A0A502C9Y7-F1
#
_entry.id   AF-A0A502C9Y7-F1
#
_cell.length_a   1.000
_cell.length_b   1.000
_cell.length_c   1.000
_cell.angle_alpha   90.00
_cell.angle_beta   90.00
_cell.angle_gamma   90.00
#
_symmetry.space_group_name_H-M   'P 1'
#
loop_
_entity.id
_entity.type
_entity.pdbx_description
1 polymer ?
#
loop_
_entity_poly.entity_id
_entity_poly.type
_entity_poly.pdbx_seq_one_letter_code
_entity_poly.pdbx_strand_id
1 'polypeptide(L)'
;MTEPLSGPDCTTMAEVRAGVDHVDAELIALLARRFAYMDAAARIKPSREQVRDGKRKAEVIANAQARAQAAGLPHEAIADLWDALVEASIAYEFAAFDRR
;
A
#
# COMPACT_ATOMS: atom_id res chain seq x y z
N MET A 1 -4.38 21.38 14.34
CA MET A 1 -3.99 21.73 12.96
C MET A 1 -5.25 21.63 12.13
N THR A 2 -5.53 22.63 11.31
CA THR A 2 -6.71 22.65 10.44
C THR A 2 -6.53 21.61 9.34
N GLU A 3 -7.58 20.86 9.03
CA GLU A 3 -7.64 19.94 7.88
C GLU A 3 -7.42 20.75 6.57
N PRO A 4 -6.66 20.23 5.60
CA PRO A 4 -6.42 20.94 4.34
C PRO A 4 -7.72 21.10 3.54
N LEU A 5 -7.73 22.07 2.63
CA LEU A 5 -8.82 22.24 1.67
C LEU A 5 -9.00 20.99 0.81
N SER A 6 -10.22 20.76 0.33
CA SER A 6 -10.45 19.74 -0.68
C SER A 6 -9.71 20.11 -1.97
N GLY A 7 -9.32 19.11 -2.78
CA GLY A 7 -8.60 19.34 -4.03
C GLY A 7 -9.25 20.39 -4.94
N PRO A 8 -10.58 20.32 -5.20
CA PRO A 8 -11.29 21.33 -5.99
C PRO A 8 -11.30 22.76 -5.41
N ASP A 9 -11.14 22.92 -4.09
CA ASP A 9 -11.17 24.23 -3.43
C ASP A 9 -9.80 24.90 -3.34
N CYS A 10 -8.72 24.16 -3.64
CA CYS A 10 -7.37 24.72 -3.65
C CYS A 10 -7.22 25.76 -4.78
N THR A 11 -6.70 26.94 -4.43
CA THR A 11 -6.45 28.03 -5.39
C THR A 11 -4.97 28.34 -5.55
N THR A 12 -4.12 27.80 -4.67
CA THR A 12 -2.66 27.97 -4.70
C THR A 12 -1.94 26.64 -4.63
N MET A 13 -0.70 26.59 -5.16
CA MET A 13 0.15 25.40 -5.04
C MET A 13 0.56 25.09 -3.60
N ALA A 14 0.51 26.08 -2.70
CA ALA A 14 0.77 25.85 -1.28
C ALA A 14 -0.36 25.01 -0.64
N GLU A 15 -1.61 25.32 -0.97
CA GLU A 15 -2.78 24.55 -0.51
C GLU A 15 -2.77 23.13 -1.08
N VAL A 16 -2.48 22.99 -2.39
CA VAL A 16 -2.37 21.66 -3.04
C VAL A 16 -1.31 20.79 -2.34
N ARG A 17 -0.13 21.35 -2.06
CA ARG A 17 0.95 20.60 -1.38
C ARG A 17 0.54 20.21 0.03
N ALA A 18 -0.08 21.11 0.79
CA ALA A 18 -0.59 20.78 2.12
C ALA A 18 -1.63 19.65 2.09
N GLY A 19 -2.50 19.62 1.08
CA GLY A 19 -3.44 18.51 0.85
C GLY A 19 -2.74 17.19 0.54
N VAL A 20 -1.76 17.20 -0.37
CA VAL A 20 -0.98 16.00 -0.72
C VAL A 20 -0.19 15.48 0.48
N ASP A 21 0.53 16.35 1.19
CA ASP A 21 1.32 15.97 2.37
C ASP A 21 0.43 15.34 3.46
N HIS A 22 -0.78 15.85 3.63
CA HIS A 22 -1.76 15.29 4.56
C HIS A 22 -2.21 13.89 4.13
N VAL A 23 -2.60 13.71 2.87
CA VAL A 23 -3.00 12.40 2.32
C VAL A 23 -1.84 11.41 2.40
N ASP A 24 -0.62 11.83 2.11
CA ASP A 24 0.57 10.97 2.22
C ASP A 24 0.79 10.50 3.67
N ALA A 25 0.58 11.36 4.66
CA ALA A 25 0.63 10.96 6.06
C ALA A 25 -0.43 9.90 6.41
N GLU A 26 -1.66 10.05 5.89
CA GLU A 26 -2.72 9.04 6.04
C GLU A 26 -2.37 7.72 5.34
N LEU A 27 -1.80 7.79 4.12
CA LEU A 27 -1.33 6.63 3.39
C LEU A 27 -0.25 5.87 4.17
N ILE A 28 0.70 6.58 4.80
CA ILE A 28 1.71 5.96 5.67
C ILE A 28 1.05 5.25 6.87
N ALA A 29 0.05 5.85 7.50
CA ALA A 29 -0.68 5.20 8.60
C ALA A 29 -1.41 3.92 8.14
N LEU A 30 -2.02 3.94 6.95
CA LEU A 30 -2.65 2.78 6.34
C LEU A 30 -1.62 1.70 5.99
N LEU A 31 -0.46 2.09 5.47
CA LEU A 31 0.65 1.17 5.19
C LEU A 31 1.16 0.53 6.47
N ALA A 32 1.37 1.28 7.56
CA ALA A 32 1.76 0.71 8.86
C ALA A 32 0.78 -0.38 9.31
N ARG A 33 -0.53 -0.13 9.22
CA ARG A 33 -1.56 -1.14 9.50
C ARG A 33 -1.47 -2.33 8.55
N ARG A 34 -1.22 -2.10 7.25
CA ARG A 34 -1.05 -3.16 6.25
C ARG A 34 0.16 -4.05 6.56
N PHE A 35 1.28 -3.47 6.99
CA PHE A 35 2.51 -4.19 7.34
C PHE A 35 2.38 -4.97 8.66
N ALA A 36 1.56 -4.51 9.61
CA ALA A 36 1.24 -5.30 10.81
C ALA A 36 0.58 -6.66 10.47
N TYR A 37 -0.13 -6.76 9.34
CA TYR A 37 -0.62 -8.05 8.84
C TYR A 37 0.50 -8.94 8.28
N MET A 38 1.61 -8.37 7.81
CA MET A 38 2.78 -9.15 7.40
C MET A 38 3.49 -9.72 8.62
N ASP A 39 3.60 -8.96 9.72
CA ASP A 39 4.07 -9.51 11.01
C ASP A 39 3.15 -10.65 11.50
N ALA A 40 1.83 -10.51 11.34
CA ALA A 40 0.90 -11.59 11.63
C ALA A 40 1.10 -12.81 10.72
N ALA A 41 1.27 -12.61 9.42
CA ALA A 41 1.51 -13.67 8.46
C ALA A 41 2.82 -14.43 8.77
N ALA A 42 3.90 -13.71 9.09
CA ALA A 42 5.18 -14.29 9.48
C ALA A 42 5.07 -15.19 10.74
N ARG A 43 4.28 -14.79 11.74
CA ARG A 43 4.00 -15.61 12.92
C ARG A 43 3.15 -16.86 12.60
N ILE A 44 2.21 -16.75 11.67
CA ILE A 44 1.22 -17.80 11.37
C ILE A 44 1.79 -18.85 10.39
N LYS A 45 2.58 -18.43 9.40
CA LYS A 45 3.09 -19.34 8.36
C LYS A 45 4.01 -20.40 8.98
N PRO A 46 3.82 -21.69 8.67
CA PRO A 46 4.60 -22.76 9.28
C PRO A 46 6.03 -22.83 8.71
N SER A 47 6.22 -22.56 7.41
CA SER A 47 7.51 -22.66 6.73
C SER A 47 7.87 -21.41 5.93
N ARG A 48 9.17 -21.24 5.71
CA ARG A 48 9.73 -20.06 5.03
C ARG A 48 9.35 -20.01 3.55
N GLU A 49 9.14 -21.17 2.90
CA GLU A 49 8.74 -21.19 1.48
C GLU A 49 7.35 -20.57 1.27
N GLN A 50 6.49 -20.59 2.29
CA GLN A 50 5.13 -20.03 2.19
C GLN A 50 5.09 -18.50 2.28
N VAL A 51 6.21 -17.85 2.62
CA VAL A 51 6.28 -16.38 2.68
C VAL A 51 5.99 -15.79 1.31
N ARG A 52 6.52 -16.39 0.23
CA ARG A 52 6.25 -15.96 -1.14
C ARG A 52 5.23 -16.87 -1.82
N ASP A 53 4.05 -16.31 -2.09
CA ASP A 53 3.00 -16.94 -2.89
C ASP A 53 2.72 -16.10 -4.15
N GLY A 54 3.17 -16.61 -5.30
CA GLY A 54 3.01 -15.93 -6.59
C GLY A 54 1.54 -15.77 -7.03
N LYS A 55 0.68 -16.74 -6.70
CA LYS A 55 -0.75 -16.66 -7.01
C LYS A 55 -1.40 -15.57 -6.18
N ARG A 56 -1.08 -15.50 -4.88
CA ARG A 56 -1.61 -14.45 -4.02
C ARG A 56 -1.11 -13.06 -4.41
N LYS A 57 0.17 -12.93 -4.80
CA LYS A 57 0.72 -11.67 -5.35
C LYS A 57 -0.10 -11.19 -6.56
N ALA A 58 -0.29 -12.05 -7.56
CA ALA A 58 -1.03 -11.70 -8.77
C ALA A 58 -2.47 -11.25 -8.47
N GLU A 59 -3.15 -11.94 -7.55
CA GLU A 59 -4.50 -11.59 -7.12
C GLU A 59 -4.57 -10.21 -6.43
N VAL A 60 -3.60 -9.89 -5.56
CA VAL A 60 -3.56 -8.58 -4.88
C VAL A 60 -3.38 -7.44 -5.88
N ILE A 61 -2.54 -7.61 -6.90
CA ILE A 61 -2.31 -6.61 -7.96
C ILE A 61 -3.56 -6.45 -8.83
N ALA A 62 -4.17 -7.55 -9.29
CA ALA A 62 -5.40 -7.52 -10.08
C ALA A 62 -6.54 -6.81 -9.34
N ASN A 63 -6.69 -7.06 -8.04
CA ASN A 63 -7.67 -6.36 -7.20
C ASN A 63 -7.42 -4.85 -7.13
N ALA A 64 -6.15 -4.41 -7.04
CA ALA A 64 -5.81 -3.00 -7.04
C ALA A 64 -6.09 -2.32 -8.37
N GLN A 65 -5.72 -2.97 -9.48
CA GLN A 65 -6.00 -2.53 -10.84
C GLN A 65 -7.51 -2.35 -11.07
N ALA A 66 -8.32 -3.33 -10.68
CA ALA A 66 -9.78 -3.26 -10.81
C ALA A 66 -10.39 -2.10 -10.01
N ARG A 67 -9.91 -1.87 -8.77
CA ARG A 67 -10.35 -0.75 -7.93
C ARG A 67 -9.94 0.61 -8.52
N ALA A 68 -8.72 0.70 -9.04
CA ALA A 68 -8.24 1.90 -9.71
C ALA A 68 -9.09 2.24 -10.93
N GLN A 69 -9.41 1.24 -11.75
CA GLN A 69 -10.29 1.43 -12.91
C GLN A 69 -11.68 1.93 -12.49
N ALA A 70 -12.28 1.33 -11.46
CA ALA A 70 -13.58 1.75 -10.94
C ALA A 70 -13.58 3.19 -10.38
N ALA A 71 -12.43 3.66 -9.86
CA ALA A 71 -12.24 5.01 -9.35
C ALA A 71 -11.81 6.03 -10.43
N GLY A 72 -11.68 5.63 -11.70
CA GLY A 72 -11.21 6.51 -12.78
C GLY A 72 -9.72 6.86 -12.71
N LEU A 73 -8.91 6.06 -11.99
CA LEU A 73 -7.48 6.24 -11.84
C LEU A 73 -6.70 5.51 -12.96
N PRO A 74 -5.43 5.92 -13.25
CA PRO A 74 -4.57 5.23 -14.21
C PRO A 74 -4.20 3.83 -13.70
N HIS A 75 -5.04 2.85 -14.01
CA HIS A 75 -5.01 1.51 -13.41
C HIS A 75 -3.71 0.73 -13.69
N GLU A 76 -3.05 0.94 -14.83
CA GLU A 76 -1.73 0.36 -15.13
C GLU A 76 -0.67 0.88 -14.16
N ALA A 77 -0.59 2.20 -13.96
CA ALA A 77 0.35 2.80 -13.00
C ALA A 77 0.07 2.37 -11.56
N ILE A 78 -1.20 2.17 -11.19
CA ILE A 78 -1.56 1.62 -9.88
C ILE A 78 -1.13 0.15 -9.76
N ALA A 79 -1.21 -0.64 -10.82
CA ALA A 79 -0.72 -2.02 -10.81
C ALA A 79 0.80 -2.06 -10.55
N ASP A 80 1.58 -1.19 -11.19
CA ASP A 80 3.03 -1.08 -10.97
C ASP A 80 3.37 -0.67 -9.53
N LEU A 81 2.64 0.30 -8.97
CA LEU A 81 2.80 0.69 -7.55
C LEU A 81 2.48 -0.47 -6.61
N TRP A 82 1.42 -1.24 -6.91
CA TRP A 82 1.03 -2.39 -6.10
C TRP A 82 2.02 -3.54 -6.22
N ASP A 83 2.64 -3.75 -7.38
CA ASP A 83 3.70 -4.74 -7.56
C ASP A 83 4.87 -4.44 -6.61
N ALA A 84 5.37 -3.20 -6.63
CA ALA A 84 6.43 -2.74 -5.74
C ALA A 84 6.04 -2.85 -4.26
N LEU A 85 4.82 -2.47 -3.90
CA LEU A 85 4.32 -2.59 -2.54
C LEU A 85 4.26 -4.06 -2.08
N VAL A 86 3.78 -4.97 -2.93
CA VAL A 86 3.70 -6.41 -2.59
C VAL A 86 5.10 -7.01 -2.45
N GLU A 87 6.04 -6.69 -3.34
CA GLU A 87 7.43 -7.14 -3.19
C GLU A 87 8.09 -6.63 -1.91
N ALA A 88 7.89 -5.36 -1.56
CA ALA A 88 8.35 -4.81 -0.28
C ALA A 88 7.71 -5.53 0.92
N SER A 89 6.43 -5.90 0.81
CA SER A 89 5.71 -6.64 1.85
C SER A 89 6.28 -8.05 2.05
N ILE A 90 6.56 -8.75 0.95
CA ILE A 90 7.17 -10.08 0.98
C ILE A 90 8.56 -10.00 1.62
N ALA A 91 9.37 -9.00 1.24
CA ALA A 91 10.70 -8.80 1.83
C ALA A 91 10.63 -8.51 3.34
N TYR A 92 9.71 -7.63 3.77
CA TYR A 92 9.48 -7.35 5.18
C TYR A 92 9.01 -8.60 5.93
N GLU A 93 8.09 -9.37 5.34
CA GLU A 93 7.58 -10.61 5.92
C GLU A 93 8.70 -11.66 6.09
N PHE A 94 9.60 -11.81 5.11
CA PHE A 94 10.77 -12.67 5.25
C PHE A 94 11.64 -12.25 6.44
N ALA A 95 11.95 -10.95 6.55
CA ALA A 95 12.74 -10.44 7.65
C ALA A 95 12.04 -10.66 9.01
N ALA A 96 10.72 -10.50 9.08
CA ALA A 96 9.95 -10.78 10.30
C ALA A 96 9.92 -12.28 10.64
N PHE A 97 9.74 -13.14 9.63
CA PHE A 97 9.77 -14.59 9.79
C PHE A 97 11.12 -15.08 10.29
N ASP A 98 12.21 -14.55 9.74
CA ASP A 98 13.58 -14.94 10.11
C ASP A 98 13.96 -14.44 11.52
N ARG A 99 13.21 -13.49 12.11
CA ARG A 99 13.38 -13.01 13.50
C ARG A 99 12.49 -13.71 14.55
N ARG A 100 11.57 -14.58 14.12
CA ARG A 100 10.53 -15.16 14.98
C ARG A 100 11.05 -16.12 16.04
#